data_AF-A0A4Q3RRK8-F1
#
_entry.id   AF-A0A4Q3RRK8-F1
#
_cell.length_a   1.000
_cell.length_b   1.000
_cell.length_c   1.000
_cell.angle_alpha   90.00
_cell.angle_beta   90.00
_cell.angle_gamma   90.00
#
_symmetry.space_group_name_H-M   'P 1'
#
loop_
_entity.id
_entity.type
_entity.pdbx_description
1 polymer ?
#
loop_
_entity_poly.entity_id
_entity_poly.type
_entity_poly.pdbx_seq_one_letter_code
_entity_poly.pdbx_strand_id
1 'polypeptide(L)'
;MIPFMKSTILCLIFLAGGNAMAQYGDAYHKADVELINKNQKAYTDAYIDALRYNRNSPTKTGAGKSGQGSAAAQQLADLFAARAGRETSTQKAERLQKAAERYEEQIAQQAKNHESYMEAARDDEARERYLMQPKVTMYANAGFQPLEAKVLGQSHVKSRLSSNKKYSIYYEVYPQQSLLAKEAFLLFKEKQSVASFEELFNLVVEFNVAPLSALQCLKLLEKRFPDKKQVIEASYLLNISSFWGAVNDYTYYPPAGWADEETKKTMFDIFLKAFETAPETAFFVAAKSRPDYNPLKQLAQTQFAKGKHSEAAQLAKKALQSAAPEGLNDNDKKNAISSFAPLLTNSKLKKADRLTAQEIATIARNYKLRSTDVVEFLTDAQATYHTARLYYGKYYYPVTYTVFKEAGFGKMLQELGGQGDMDALNVYALGVAMGKEKEKPEQAFLLWQKAAGAGNAHAMYNLFAASKWGLSWYKPAHLAQAKQMLPNFKPATKTDEYILLGYRDKLKEFMR
;
A
#
# COMPACT_ATOMS: atom_id res chain seq x y z
N MET A 1 4.07 -57.47 1.83
CA MET A 1 4.50 -56.15 2.34
C MET A 1 5.09 -55.38 1.16
N ILE A 2 4.29 -55.06 0.13
CA ILE A 2 3.44 -53.87 -0.09
C ILE A 2 4.20 -52.53 0.07
N PRO A 3 4.19 -51.65 -0.95
CA PRO A 3 5.30 -50.78 -1.30
C PRO A 3 5.00 -49.27 -1.17
N PHE A 4 6.04 -48.49 -1.44
CA PHE A 4 6.02 -47.13 -1.98
C PHE A 4 4.70 -46.72 -2.64
N MET A 5 4.09 -45.64 -2.15
CA MET A 5 2.92 -45.00 -2.76
C MET A 5 3.28 -43.58 -3.21
N LYS A 6 3.28 -43.37 -4.53
CA LYS A 6 3.16 -42.06 -5.18
C LYS A 6 1.73 -41.55 -5.01
N SER A 7 1.54 -40.25 -4.75
CA SER A 7 0.65 -39.35 -5.53
C SER A 7 0.41 -38.01 -4.83
N THR A 8 0.99 -36.97 -5.42
CA THR A 8 0.37 -35.71 -5.87
C THR A 8 -1.01 -35.33 -5.28
N ILE A 9 -1.06 -34.27 -4.47
CA ILE A 9 -2.15 -33.28 -4.49
C ILE A 9 -1.54 -31.86 -4.42
N LEU A 10 -1.48 -31.26 -5.60
CA LEU A 10 -1.73 -29.86 -5.96
C LEU A 10 -1.94 -28.87 -4.77
N CYS A 11 -1.00 -27.97 -4.54
CA CYS A 11 -1.27 -26.68 -3.92
C CYS A 11 -0.99 -25.57 -4.95
N LEU A 12 -2.04 -25.22 -5.69
CA LEU A 12 -2.16 -23.98 -6.45
C LEU A 12 -2.25 -22.81 -5.46
N ILE A 13 -1.12 -22.20 -5.13
CA ILE A 13 -1.06 -20.82 -4.61
C ILE A 13 0.10 -20.12 -5.33
N PHE A 14 -0.07 -19.90 -6.62
CA PHE A 14 0.64 -18.88 -7.39
C PHE A 14 -0.43 -18.04 -8.05
N LEU A 15 -0.64 -16.82 -7.55
CA LEU A 15 -1.19 -15.64 -8.23
C LEU A 15 -1.38 -14.53 -7.18
N ALA A 16 -0.26 -13.97 -6.70
CA ALA A 16 -0.25 -12.70 -5.96
C ALA A 16 1.09 -11.97 -6.15
N GLY A 17 1.69 -12.08 -7.33
CA GLY A 17 2.90 -11.36 -7.72
C GLY A 17 2.60 -10.54 -8.95
N GLY A 18 2.30 -9.25 -8.77
CA GLY A 18 2.09 -8.34 -9.89
C GLY A 18 1.25 -7.12 -9.53
N ASN A 19 1.77 -6.21 -8.70
CA ASN A 19 1.17 -4.89 -8.49
C ASN A 19 2.23 -3.78 -8.54
N ALA A 20 3.15 -3.85 -9.50
CA ALA A 20 4.03 -2.74 -9.87
C ALA A 20 3.60 -2.03 -11.18
N MET A 21 2.61 -2.56 -11.91
CA MET A 21 2.12 -1.97 -13.17
C MET A 21 0.86 -1.11 -13.00
N ALA A 22 0.27 -1.03 -11.80
CA ALA A 22 -1.05 -0.44 -11.59
C ALA A 22 -1.10 1.10 -11.68
N GLN A 23 0.04 1.81 -11.72
CA GLN A 23 0.05 3.28 -11.85
C GLN A 23 -0.04 3.78 -13.31
N TYR A 24 0.17 2.93 -14.31
CA TYR A 24 0.12 3.34 -15.73
C TYR A 24 -1.27 3.22 -16.38
N GLY A 25 -2.23 2.53 -15.72
CA GLY A 25 -3.60 2.32 -16.23
C GLY A 25 -4.64 3.40 -15.87
N ASP A 26 -4.29 4.34 -14.99
CA ASP A 26 -5.26 5.24 -14.34
C ASP A 26 -5.84 6.31 -15.29
N ALA A 27 -5.11 6.66 -16.36
CA ALA A 27 -5.58 7.60 -17.37
C ALA A 27 -6.66 7.00 -18.28
N TYR A 28 -6.58 5.70 -18.59
CA TYR A 28 -7.56 5.00 -19.42
C TYR A 28 -8.84 4.66 -18.63
N HIS A 29 -8.70 4.32 -17.35
CA HIS A 29 -9.85 4.07 -16.48
C HIS A 29 -10.70 5.33 -16.21
N LYS A 30 -10.11 6.53 -16.20
CA LYS A 30 -10.87 7.77 -16.00
C LYS A 30 -11.90 8.03 -17.10
N ALA A 31 -11.54 7.82 -18.37
CA ALA A 31 -12.46 8.05 -19.50
C ALA A 31 -13.65 7.08 -19.46
N ASP A 32 -13.39 5.80 -19.14
CA ASP A 32 -14.44 4.78 -19.02
C ASP A 32 -15.33 5.02 -17.79
N VAL A 33 -14.76 5.42 -16.65
CA VAL A 33 -15.51 5.77 -15.44
C VAL A 33 -16.36 7.04 -15.66
N GLU A 34 -15.84 8.04 -16.38
CA GLU A 34 -16.62 9.23 -16.76
C GLU A 34 -17.80 8.88 -17.68
N LEU A 35 -17.60 7.97 -18.64
CA LEU A 35 -18.68 7.51 -19.52
C LEU A 35 -19.74 6.70 -18.76
N ILE A 36 -19.33 5.81 -17.86
CA ILE A 36 -20.24 5.04 -16.99
C ILE A 36 -21.05 5.99 -16.10
N ASN A 37 -20.39 6.96 -15.47
CA ASN A 37 -21.04 7.96 -14.62
C ASN A 37 -22.00 8.85 -15.42
N LYS A 38 -21.65 9.23 -16.65
CA LYS A 38 -22.52 9.98 -17.56
C LYS A 38 -23.77 9.19 -17.92
N ASN A 39 -23.63 7.89 -18.20
CA ASN A 39 -24.77 7.01 -18.53
C ASN A 39 -25.66 6.75 -17.31
N GLN A 40 -25.09 6.53 -16.13
CA GLN A 40 -25.86 6.39 -14.90
C GLN A 40 -26.62 7.69 -14.56
N LYS A 41 -25.99 8.85 -14.76
CA LYS A 41 -26.65 10.14 -14.56
C LYS A 41 -27.81 10.34 -15.52
N ALA A 42 -27.63 10.06 -16.82
CA ALA A 42 -28.70 10.15 -17.81
C ALA A 42 -29.90 9.24 -17.48
N TYR A 43 -29.65 8.01 -17.01
CA TYR A 43 -30.69 7.10 -16.55
C TYR A 43 -31.41 7.64 -15.30
N THR A 44 -30.66 8.16 -14.33
CA THR A 44 -31.21 8.73 -13.09
C THR A 44 -32.06 9.97 -13.37
N ASP A 45 -31.59 10.85 -14.25
CA ASP A 45 -32.31 12.06 -14.65
C ASP A 45 -33.61 11.71 -15.38
N ALA A 46 -33.59 10.71 -16.30
CA ALA A 46 -34.80 10.21 -16.95
C ALA A 46 -35.82 9.60 -15.96
N TYR A 47 -35.33 8.89 -14.93
CA TYR A 47 -36.17 8.33 -13.87
C TYR A 47 -36.78 9.43 -12.99
N ILE A 48 -36.02 10.46 -12.63
CA ILE A 48 -36.50 11.61 -11.85
C ILE A 48 -37.53 12.42 -12.65
N ASP A 49 -37.32 12.66 -13.94
CA ASP A 49 -38.29 13.36 -14.79
C ASP A 49 -39.60 12.56 -14.94
N ALA A 50 -39.51 11.22 -15.04
CA ALA A 50 -40.70 10.37 -15.01
C ALA A 50 -41.48 10.50 -13.68
N LEU A 51 -40.78 10.58 -12.54
CA LEU A 51 -41.40 10.81 -11.24
C LEU A 51 -41.98 12.23 -11.07
N ARG A 52 -41.34 13.25 -11.65
CA ARG A 52 -41.84 14.64 -11.65
C ARG A 52 -43.08 14.81 -12.51
N TYR A 53 -43.16 14.12 -13.65
CA TYR A 53 -44.34 14.09 -14.50
C TYR A 53 -45.57 13.51 -13.76
N ASN A 54 -45.34 12.53 -12.89
CA ASN A 54 -46.37 11.94 -12.03
C ASN A 54 -46.82 12.89 -10.90
N ARG A 55 -45.98 13.85 -10.51
CA ARG A 55 -46.24 14.79 -9.41
C ARG A 55 -46.89 16.10 -9.85
N ASN A 56 -46.78 16.47 -11.13
CA ASN A 56 -47.39 17.67 -11.71
C ASN A 56 -48.69 17.40 -12.51
N SER A 57 -49.21 16.16 -12.49
CA SER A 57 -50.57 15.90 -12.95
C SER A 57 -51.55 16.45 -11.92
N PRO A 58 -52.38 17.46 -12.26
CA PRO A 58 -53.15 18.20 -11.26
C PRO A 58 -54.29 17.33 -10.71
N THR A 59 -54.11 16.78 -9.52
CA THR A 59 -55.21 16.31 -8.67
C THR A 59 -55.91 17.53 -8.09
N LYS A 60 -56.90 18.07 -8.82
CA LYS A 60 -57.89 18.98 -8.25
C LYS A 60 -59.07 18.16 -7.71
N THR A 61 -59.17 18.14 -6.39
CA THR A 61 -60.35 17.72 -5.62
C THR A 61 -61.49 18.73 -5.84
N GLY A 62 -62.71 18.22 -6.10
CA GLY A 62 -63.93 19.03 -6.15
C GLY A 62 -65.07 18.33 -6.89
N ALA A 63 -66.06 17.87 -6.14
CA ALA A 63 -67.20 17.05 -6.57
C ALA A 63 -68.03 17.66 -7.72
N GLY A 64 -68.46 16.81 -8.65
CA GLY A 64 -69.46 17.17 -9.68
C GLY A 64 -69.49 16.16 -10.83
N LYS A 65 -70.56 15.36 -10.90
CA LYS A 65 -70.81 14.26 -11.83
C LYS A 65 -70.44 14.57 -13.30
N SER A 66 -69.66 13.68 -13.92
CA SER A 66 -70.11 12.76 -15.00
C SER A 66 -68.99 12.43 -16.00
N GLY A 67 -68.50 11.18 -15.96
CA GLY A 67 -68.56 10.33 -17.14
C GLY A 67 -67.33 10.10 -18.01
N GLN A 68 -66.30 10.96 -18.08
CA GLN A 68 -65.25 10.78 -19.10
C GLN A 68 -63.80 10.99 -18.67
N GLY A 69 -63.53 11.52 -17.47
CA GLY A 69 -62.16 11.78 -17.00
C GLY A 69 -61.45 10.57 -16.37
N SER A 70 -62.19 9.60 -15.81
CA SER A 70 -61.58 8.42 -15.19
C SER A 70 -61.16 7.38 -16.22
N ALA A 71 -61.87 7.25 -17.35
CA ALA A 71 -61.52 6.26 -18.37
C ALA A 71 -60.19 6.57 -19.07
N ALA A 72 -59.88 7.84 -19.34
CA ALA A 72 -58.61 8.23 -19.95
C ALA A 72 -57.42 8.12 -18.98
N ALA A 73 -57.63 8.46 -17.70
CA ALA A 73 -56.62 8.28 -16.66
C ALA A 73 -56.40 6.80 -16.32
N GLN A 74 -57.46 5.98 -16.31
CA GLN A 74 -57.38 4.54 -16.16
C GLN A 74 -56.73 3.91 -17.40
N GLN A 75 -57.08 4.34 -18.62
CA GLN A 75 -56.42 3.88 -19.85
C GLN A 75 -54.94 4.27 -19.92
N LEU A 76 -54.55 5.46 -19.44
CA LEU A 76 -53.14 5.84 -19.32
C LEU A 76 -52.43 5.05 -18.22
N ALA A 77 -53.05 4.84 -17.06
CA ALA A 77 -52.51 4.00 -16.00
C ALA A 77 -52.41 2.52 -16.41
N ASP A 78 -53.35 2.01 -17.21
CA ASP A 78 -53.36 0.67 -17.79
C ASP A 78 -52.35 0.58 -18.96
N LEU A 79 -52.16 1.63 -19.77
CA LEU A 79 -51.08 1.75 -20.76
C LEU A 79 -49.71 1.79 -20.08
N PHE A 80 -49.58 2.49 -18.95
CA PHE A 80 -48.36 2.55 -18.17
C PHE A 80 -48.14 1.28 -17.36
N ALA A 81 -49.18 0.58 -16.89
CA ALA A 81 -49.06 -0.73 -16.25
C ALA A 81 -48.74 -1.84 -17.28
N ALA A 82 -49.29 -1.74 -18.50
CA ALA A 82 -48.93 -2.58 -19.64
C ALA A 82 -47.52 -2.29 -20.17
N ARG A 83 -47.01 -1.06 -20.03
CA ARG A 83 -45.61 -0.68 -20.35
C ARG A 83 -44.64 -0.89 -19.19
N ALA A 84 -45.11 -0.88 -17.95
CA ALA A 84 -44.32 -1.13 -16.74
C ALA A 84 -44.20 -2.63 -16.41
N GLY A 85 -44.87 -3.50 -17.16
CA GLY A 85 -44.80 -4.94 -17.01
C GLY A 85 -44.32 -5.63 -18.29
N ARG A 86 -43.19 -6.35 -18.17
CA ARG A 86 -42.71 -7.37 -19.11
C ARG A 86 -42.32 -6.83 -20.49
N GLU A 87 -41.04 -6.47 -20.58
CA GLU A 87 -40.27 -6.58 -21.81
C GLU A 87 -40.78 -7.79 -22.62
N THR A 88 -41.32 -7.56 -23.83
CA THR A 88 -41.81 -8.67 -24.66
C THR A 88 -40.68 -9.68 -24.86
N SER A 89 -40.98 -10.96 -25.09
CA SER A 89 -39.94 -11.97 -25.34
C SER A 89 -38.96 -11.51 -26.42
N THR A 90 -39.46 -10.82 -27.45
CA THR A 90 -38.66 -10.21 -28.53
C THR A 90 -37.79 -9.05 -28.04
N GLN A 91 -38.32 -8.09 -27.28
CA GLN A 91 -37.52 -6.98 -26.75
C GLN A 91 -36.46 -7.46 -25.75
N LYS A 92 -36.78 -8.49 -24.97
CA LYS A 92 -35.84 -9.11 -24.02
C LYS A 92 -34.74 -9.84 -24.76
N ALA A 93 -35.07 -10.55 -25.83
CA ALA A 93 -34.09 -11.16 -26.71
C ALA A 93 -33.19 -10.11 -27.36
N GLU A 94 -33.76 -9.01 -27.88
CA GLU A 94 -32.99 -7.93 -28.51
C GLU A 94 -32.08 -7.20 -27.50
N ARG A 95 -32.54 -6.93 -26.28
CA ARG A 95 -31.71 -6.33 -25.23
C ARG A 95 -30.59 -7.27 -24.79
N LEU A 96 -30.88 -8.55 -24.60
CA LEU A 96 -29.87 -9.55 -24.24
C LEU A 96 -28.84 -9.71 -25.36
N GLN A 97 -29.29 -9.68 -26.63
CA GLN A 97 -28.41 -9.70 -27.79
C GLN A 97 -27.51 -8.46 -27.82
N LYS A 98 -28.06 -7.24 -27.71
CA LYS A 98 -27.25 -6.00 -27.65
C LYS A 98 -26.31 -5.95 -26.44
N ALA A 99 -26.72 -6.52 -25.31
CA ALA A 99 -25.87 -6.63 -24.13
C ALA A 99 -24.73 -7.63 -24.36
N ALA A 100 -24.99 -8.75 -25.05
CA ALA A 100 -23.99 -9.72 -25.45
C ALA A 100 -23.00 -9.11 -26.48
N GLU A 101 -23.51 -8.43 -27.52
CA GLU A 101 -22.69 -7.72 -28.52
C GLU A 101 -21.78 -6.67 -27.85
N ARG A 102 -22.32 -5.84 -26.94
CA ARG A 102 -21.50 -4.87 -26.17
C ARG A 102 -20.47 -5.54 -25.28
N TYR A 103 -20.80 -6.68 -24.70
CA TYR A 103 -19.86 -7.44 -23.86
C TYR A 103 -18.74 -8.04 -24.71
N GLU A 104 -19.05 -8.58 -25.90
CA GLU A 104 -18.07 -9.06 -26.87
C GLU A 104 -17.19 -7.93 -27.40
N GLU A 105 -17.76 -6.78 -27.75
CA GLU A 105 -17.02 -5.56 -28.12
C GLU A 105 -16.08 -5.10 -26.99
N GLN A 106 -16.55 -5.13 -25.73
CA GLN A 106 -15.74 -4.78 -24.58
C GLN A 106 -14.57 -5.76 -24.38
N ILE A 107 -14.79 -7.07 -24.53
CA ILE A 107 -13.73 -8.08 -24.48
C ILE A 107 -12.73 -7.86 -25.62
N ALA A 108 -13.21 -7.63 -26.85
CA ALA A 108 -12.36 -7.40 -28.02
C ALA A 108 -11.51 -6.12 -27.84
N GLN A 109 -12.10 -5.05 -27.31
CA GLN A 109 -11.38 -3.81 -27.02
C GLN A 109 -10.38 -3.99 -25.88
N GLN A 110 -10.71 -4.74 -24.83
CA GLN A 110 -9.77 -5.08 -23.77
C GLN A 110 -8.60 -5.92 -24.31
N ALA A 111 -8.87 -6.88 -25.18
CA ALA A 111 -7.84 -7.68 -25.83
C ALA A 111 -6.91 -6.82 -26.70
N LYS A 112 -7.48 -5.90 -27.51
CA LYS A 112 -6.72 -4.96 -28.34
C LYS A 112 -5.88 -3.99 -27.49
N ASN A 113 -6.45 -3.46 -26.41
CA ASN A 113 -5.73 -2.61 -25.47
C ASN A 113 -4.59 -3.37 -24.80
N HIS A 114 -4.83 -4.63 -24.41
CA HIS A 114 -3.80 -5.50 -23.83
C HIS A 114 -2.70 -5.81 -24.84
N GLU A 115 -3.02 -6.12 -26.09
CA GLU A 115 -2.04 -6.39 -27.14
C GLU A 115 -1.17 -5.15 -27.43
N SER A 116 -1.79 -3.98 -27.60
CA SER A 116 -1.06 -2.71 -27.80
C SER A 116 -0.17 -2.37 -26.60
N TYR A 117 -0.64 -2.66 -25.38
CA TYR A 117 0.16 -2.50 -24.17
C TYR A 117 1.37 -3.44 -24.15
N MET A 118 1.17 -4.72 -24.50
CA MET A 118 2.24 -5.71 -24.55
C MET A 118 3.27 -5.39 -25.64
N GLU A 119 2.84 -4.88 -26.79
CA GLU A 119 3.72 -4.40 -27.85
C GLU A 119 4.56 -3.22 -27.37
N ALA A 120 3.93 -2.19 -26.80
CA ALA A 120 4.63 -1.03 -26.25
C ALA A 120 5.64 -1.44 -25.15
N ALA A 121 5.28 -2.40 -24.29
CA ALA A 121 6.15 -2.93 -23.25
C ALA A 121 7.37 -3.68 -23.82
N ARG A 122 7.19 -4.51 -24.86
CA ARG A 122 8.30 -5.19 -25.55
C ARG A 122 9.25 -4.20 -26.18
N ASP A 123 8.70 -3.15 -26.79
CA ASP A 123 9.45 -2.08 -27.44
C ASP A 123 10.27 -1.28 -26.41
N ASP A 124 9.68 -1.00 -25.24
CA ASP A 124 10.37 -0.36 -24.11
C ASP A 124 11.51 -1.23 -23.58
N GLU A 125 11.25 -2.52 -23.37
CA GLU A 125 12.23 -3.48 -22.89
C GLU A 125 13.37 -3.69 -23.91
N ALA A 126 13.08 -3.62 -25.21
CA ALA A 126 14.10 -3.68 -26.26
C ALA A 126 15.01 -2.45 -26.25
N ARG A 127 14.45 -1.25 -26.08
CA ARG A 127 15.23 0.00 -25.96
C ARG A 127 16.11 0.01 -24.72
N GLU A 128 15.56 -0.42 -23.58
CA GLU A 128 16.31 -0.56 -22.34
C GLU A 128 17.47 -1.54 -22.50
N ARG A 129 17.19 -2.74 -23.05
CA ARG A 129 18.20 -3.77 -23.30
C ARG A 129 19.28 -3.29 -24.26
N TYR A 130 18.95 -2.52 -25.28
CA TYR A 130 19.95 -2.00 -26.23
C TYR A 130 21.03 -1.14 -25.54
N LEU A 131 20.64 -0.29 -24.59
CA LEU A 131 21.58 0.55 -23.83
C LEU A 131 22.26 -0.23 -22.70
N MET A 132 21.53 -1.12 -22.03
CA MET A 132 22.01 -1.87 -20.88
C MET A 132 23.00 -2.97 -21.27
N GLN A 133 22.73 -3.72 -22.35
CA GLN A 133 23.46 -4.95 -22.68
C GLN A 133 24.97 -4.75 -22.88
N PRO A 134 25.46 -3.68 -23.57
CA PRO A 134 26.89 -3.42 -23.66
C PRO A 134 27.56 -3.24 -22.29
N LYS A 135 26.85 -2.63 -21.32
CA LYS A 135 27.36 -2.43 -19.96
C LYS A 135 27.36 -3.74 -19.18
N VAL A 136 26.32 -4.56 -19.32
CA VAL A 136 26.29 -5.91 -18.74
C VAL A 136 27.47 -6.74 -19.25
N THR A 137 27.74 -6.72 -20.55
CA THR A 137 28.89 -7.39 -21.16
C THR A 137 30.22 -6.84 -20.62
N MET A 138 30.34 -5.51 -20.42
CA MET A 138 31.53 -4.92 -19.80
C MET A 138 31.81 -5.50 -18.41
N TYR A 139 30.79 -5.62 -17.54
CA TYR A 139 30.96 -6.18 -16.20
C TYR A 139 31.17 -7.69 -16.20
N ALA A 140 30.48 -8.43 -17.08
CA ALA A 140 30.70 -9.85 -17.26
C ALA A 140 32.15 -10.14 -17.69
N ASN A 141 32.69 -9.36 -18.64
CA ASN A 141 34.10 -9.47 -19.08
C ASN A 141 35.09 -9.11 -17.97
N ALA A 142 34.70 -8.22 -17.04
CA ALA A 142 35.49 -7.95 -15.85
C ALA A 142 35.45 -9.11 -14.83
N GLY A 143 34.58 -10.11 -15.02
CA GLY A 143 34.50 -11.31 -14.19
C GLY A 143 33.50 -11.24 -13.03
N PHE A 144 32.58 -10.26 -13.04
CA PHE A 144 31.47 -10.23 -12.07
C PHE A 144 30.48 -11.38 -12.34
N GLN A 145 29.75 -11.80 -11.30
CA GLN A 145 28.71 -12.82 -11.46
C GLN A 145 27.57 -12.32 -12.38
N PRO A 146 26.83 -13.21 -13.08
CA PRO A 146 25.78 -12.79 -14.01
C PRO A 146 24.74 -11.84 -13.41
N LEU A 147 24.32 -12.10 -12.16
CA LEU A 147 23.41 -11.22 -11.43
C LEU A 147 24.00 -9.82 -11.26
N GLU A 148 25.25 -9.73 -10.84
CA GLU A 148 25.91 -8.45 -10.53
C GLU A 148 26.25 -7.69 -11.80
N ALA A 149 26.69 -8.39 -12.86
CA ALA A 149 26.90 -7.78 -14.17
C ALA A 149 25.61 -7.14 -14.68
N LYS A 150 24.45 -7.76 -14.42
CA LYS A 150 23.14 -7.18 -14.72
C LYS A 150 22.85 -5.95 -13.87
N VAL A 151 22.99 -6.03 -12.54
CA VAL A 151 22.77 -4.89 -11.60
C VAL A 151 23.65 -3.70 -11.96
N LEU A 152 24.96 -3.94 -12.06
CA LEU A 152 25.93 -2.92 -12.42
C LEU A 152 25.74 -2.40 -13.84
N GLY A 153 25.28 -3.22 -14.79
CA GLY A 153 24.95 -2.78 -16.14
C GLY A 153 23.74 -1.85 -16.16
N GLN A 154 22.71 -2.16 -15.37
CA GLN A 154 21.50 -1.36 -15.25
C GLN A 154 21.76 0.01 -14.60
N SER A 155 22.74 0.14 -13.70
CA SER A 155 23.06 1.44 -13.07
C SER A 155 23.50 2.52 -14.05
N HIS A 156 23.89 2.14 -15.27
CA HIS A 156 24.21 3.07 -16.36
C HIS A 156 22.98 3.60 -17.09
N VAL A 157 21.78 3.08 -16.83
CA VAL A 157 20.58 3.42 -17.61
C VAL A 157 19.54 4.07 -16.70
N LYS A 158 19.11 5.29 -17.06
CA LYS A 158 17.93 5.93 -16.47
C LYS A 158 16.83 6.10 -17.49
N SER A 159 15.60 6.19 -17.02
CA SER A 159 14.44 6.53 -17.83
C SER A 159 13.80 7.82 -17.36
N ARG A 160 13.14 8.51 -18.30
CA ARG A 160 12.16 9.56 -18.02
C ARG A 160 10.98 9.39 -18.94
N LEU A 161 9.80 9.76 -18.48
CA LEU A 161 8.63 9.71 -19.34
C LEU A 161 8.72 10.80 -20.43
N SER A 162 8.35 10.45 -21.65
CA SER A 162 8.20 11.41 -22.76
C SER A 162 7.20 12.52 -22.42
N SER A 163 7.31 13.66 -23.10
CA SER A 163 6.45 14.83 -22.87
C SER A 163 4.96 14.53 -23.03
N ASN A 164 4.60 13.63 -23.94
CA ASN A 164 3.24 13.18 -24.17
C ASN A 164 2.79 12.03 -23.24
N LYS A 165 3.66 11.62 -22.30
CA LYS A 165 3.43 10.53 -21.34
C LYS A 165 3.17 9.15 -21.96
N LYS A 166 3.54 8.92 -23.23
CA LYS A 166 3.22 7.68 -23.95
C LYS A 166 4.30 6.60 -23.88
N TYR A 167 5.56 6.99 -23.75
CA TYR A 167 6.70 6.06 -23.74
C TYR A 167 7.84 6.54 -22.84
N SER A 168 8.68 5.61 -22.41
CA SER A 168 9.91 5.88 -21.67
C SER A 168 11.03 6.29 -22.61
N ILE A 169 11.78 7.33 -22.26
CA ILE A 169 13.02 7.73 -22.91
C ILE A 169 14.15 7.26 -22.01
N TYR A 170 14.94 6.31 -22.49
CA TYR A 170 16.12 5.81 -21.82
C TYR A 170 17.37 6.58 -22.23
N TYR A 171 18.27 6.81 -21.29
CA TYR A 171 19.53 7.51 -21.53
C TYR A 171 20.62 6.96 -20.61
N GLU A 172 21.86 7.05 -21.09
CA GLU A 172 23.02 6.66 -20.30
C GLU A 172 23.30 7.69 -19.20
N VAL A 173 23.76 7.21 -18.06
CA VAL A 173 24.31 8.00 -16.96
C VAL A 173 25.68 7.46 -16.58
N TYR A 174 26.45 8.24 -15.83
CA TYR A 174 27.76 7.85 -15.31
C TYR A 174 27.63 7.38 -13.84
N PRO A 175 27.53 6.05 -13.58
CA PRO A 175 27.48 5.53 -12.22
C PRO A 175 28.89 5.35 -11.66
N GLN A 176 29.41 6.41 -11.03
CA GLN A 176 30.78 6.43 -10.49
C GLN A 176 31.08 5.22 -9.61
N GLN A 177 30.16 4.83 -8.70
CA GLN A 177 30.36 3.68 -7.81
C GLN A 177 30.52 2.36 -8.58
N SER A 178 29.69 2.11 -9.60
CA SER A 178 29.79 0.88 -10.39
C SER A 178 31.08 0.82 -11.22
N LEU A 179 31.63 1.97 -11.63
CA LEU A 179 32.92 2.02 -12.34
C LEU A 179 34.09 1.80 -11.40
N LEU A 180 34.09 2.46 -10.23
CA LEU A 180 35.08 2.23 -9.17
C LEU A 180 35.11 0.77 -8.73
N ALA A 181 33.93 0.15 -8.57
CA ALA A 181 33.82 -1.26 -8.23
C ALA A 181 34.49 -2.17 -9.28
N LYS A 182 34.33 -1.85 -10.57
CA LYS A 182 35.00 -2.60 -11.66
C LYS A 182 36.51 -2.49 -11.56
N GLU A 183 37.01 -1.28 -11.37
CA GLU A 183 38.46 -1.02 -11.28
C GLU A 183 39.06 -1.70 -10.05
N ALA A 184 38.41 -1.57 -8.89
CA ALA A 184 38.84 -2.22 -7.65
C ALA A 184 38.83 -3.75 -7.75
N PHE A 185 37.81 -4.34 -8.40
CA PHE A 185 37.75 -5.80 -8.59
C PHE A 185 38.84 -6.30 -9.55
N LEU A 186 39.13 -5.59 -10.64
CA LEU A 186 40.23 -5.93 -11.55
C LEU A 186 41.57 -5.86 -10.84
N LEU A 187 41.80 -4.80 -10.06
CA LEU A 187 43.02 -4.62 -9.28
C LEU A 187 43.18 -5.68 -8.18
N PHE A 188 42.08 -6.09 -7.54
CA PHE A 188 42.08 -7.20 -6.59
C PHE A 188 42.57 -8.48 -7.26
N LYS A 189 42.04 -8.83 -8.44
CA LYS A 189 42.43 -10.05 -9.17
C LYS A 189 43.91 -10.05 -9.57
N GLU A 190 44.44 -8.89 -9.96
CA GLU A 190 45.86 -8.72 -10.28
C GLU A 190 46.74 -8.93 -9.05
N LYS A 191 46.33 -8.39 -7.89
CA LYS A 191 47.15 -8.34 -6.68
C LYS A 191 46.90 -9.44 -5.65
N GLN A 192 45.87 -10.28 -5.83
CA GLN A 192 45.39 -11.23 -4.82
C GLN A 192 46.45 -12.21 -4.28
N SER A 193 47.52 -12.47 -5.04
CA SER A 193 48.61 -13.37 -4.63
C SER A 193 49.77 -12.68 -3.89
N VAL A 194 49.93 -11.35 -4.04
CA VAL A 194 51.12 -10.62 -3.59
C VAL A 194 50.83 -9.51 -2.58
N ALA A 195 49.69 -8.82 -2.68
CA ALA A 195 49.36 -7.69 -1.82
C ALA A 195 49.08 -8.09 -0.36
N SER A 196 49.15 -7.11 0.55
CA SER A 196 48.83 -7.31 1.97
C SER A 196 47.33 -7.52 2.19
N PHE A 197 46.95 -7.92 3.42
CA PHE A 197 45.55 -8.02 3.80
C PHE A 197 44.84 -6.67 3.70
N GLU A 198 45.44 -5.60 4.25
CA GLU A 198 44.84 -4.27 4.30
C GLU A 198 44.60 -3.72 2.90
N GLU A 199 45.55 -3.91 1.97
CA GLU A 199 45.40 -3.48 0.58
C GLU A 199 44.25 -4.23 -0.11
N LEU A 200 44.22 -5.57 0.00
CA LEU A 200 43.17 -6.36 -0.64
C LEU A 200 41.79 -6.17 -0.01
N PHE A 201 41.73 -6.02 1.31
CA PHE A 201 40.49 -5.79 2.03
C PHE A 201 39.88 -4.43 1.66
N ASN A 202 40.70 -3.38 1.55
CA ASN A 202 40.24 -2.06 1.08
C ASN A 202 39.64 -2.16 -0.33
N LEU A 203 40.27 -2.90 -1.24
CA LEU A 203 39.72 -3.13 -2.57
C LEU A 203 38.35 -3.81 -2.52
N VAL A 204 38.18 -4.84 -1.66
CA VAL A 204 36.88 -5.50 -1.49
C VAL A 204 35.78 -4.55 -1.02
N VAL A 205 36.11 -3.61 -0.12
CA VAL A 205 35.15 -2.60 0.34
C VAL A 205 34.70 -1.69 -0.82
N GLU A 206 35.59 -1.33 -1.75
CA GLU A 206 35.29 -0.49 -2.91
C GLU A 206 34.35 -1.13 -3.94
N PHE A 207 34.24 -2.47 -3.97
CA PHE A 207 33.27 -3.17 -4.84
C PHE A 207 32.13 -3.85 -4.07
N ASN A 208 31.76 -3.33 -2.89
CA ASN A 208 30.63 -3.82 -2.09
C ASN A 208 29.24 -3.70 -2.77
N VAL A 209 29.13 -2.96 -3.88
CA VAL A 209 27.97 -2.93 -4.79
C VAL A 209 27.77 -4.24 -5.54
N ALA A 210 28.80 -5.09 -5.58
CA ALA A 210 28.81 -6.44 -6.11
C ALA A 210 29.01 -7.43 -4.95
N PRO A 211 27.97 -7.68 -4.14
CA PRO A 211 28.10 -8.41 -2.89
C PRO A 211 28.49 -9.89 -3.07
N LEU A 212 28.09 -10.56 -4.15
CA LEU A 212 28.47 -11.95 -4.42
C LEU A 212 29.95 -12.06 -4.78
N SER A 213 30.45 -11.21 -5.68
CA SER A 213 31.88 -11.12 -5.99
C SER A 213 32.70 -10.74 -4.76
N ALA A 214 32.23 -9.77 -3.96
CA ALA A 214 32.86 -9.41 -2.69
C ALA A 214 32.94 -10.58 -1.71
N LEU A 215 31.84 -11.33 -1.52
CA LEU A 215 31.85 -12.53 -0.66
C LEU A 215 32.81 -13.61 -1.16
N GLN A 216 32.93 -13.82 -2.48
CA GLN A 216 33.92 -14.75 -3.05
C GLN A 216 35.35 -14.30 -2.75
N CYS A 217 35.66 -13.01 -2.94
CA CYS A 217 36.96 -12.44 -2.61
C CYS A 217 37.28 -12.52 -1.11
N LEU A 218 36.31 -12.24 -0.24
CA LEU A 218 36.48 -12.37 1.21
C LEU A 218 36.80 -13.81 1.64
N LYS A 219 36.19 -14.83 1.01
CA LYS A 219 36.54 -16.24 1.26
C LYS A 219 37.99 -16.55 0.85
N LEU A 220 38.49 -15.95 -0.23
CA LEU A 220 39.89 -16.08 -0.63
C LEU A 220 40.82 -15.41 0.40
N LEU A 221 40.44 -14.23 0.90
CA LEU A 221 41.18 -13.55 1.97
C LEU A 221 41.17 -14.35 3.26
N GLU A 222 40.05 -14.98 3.63
CA GLU A 222 39.95 -15.81 4.85
C GLU A 222 40.92 -16.99 4.79
N LYS A 223 41.06 -17.60 3.60
CA LYS A 223 42.01 -18.69 3.38
C LYS A 223 43.47 -18.22 3.42
N ARG A 224 43.77 -17.03 2.88
CA ARG A 224 45.14 -16.51 2.80
C ARG A 224 45.61 -15.87 4.11
N PHE A 225 44.70 -15.25 4.86
CA PHE A 225 44.95 -14.50 6.10
C PHE A 225 44.04 -15.00 7.23
N PRO A 226 44.23 -16.25 7.71
CA PRO A 226 43.33 -16.86 8.70
C PRO A 226 43.32 -16.13 10.05
N ASP A 227 44.38 -15.41 10.39
CA ASP A 227 44.49 -14.56 11.57
C ASP A 227 43.56 -13.32 11.51
N LYS A 228 43.08 -12.95 10.32
CA LYS A 228 42.18 -11.81 10.09
C LYS A 228 40.69 -12.21 9.99
N LYS A 229 40.36 -13.47 10.30
CA LYS A 229 39.01 -14.03 10.14
C LYS A 229 37.90 -13.17 10.75
N GLN A 230 38.09 -12.63 11.95
CA GLN A 230 37.06 -11.83 12.62
C GLN A 230 36.69 -10.55 11.84
N VAL A 231 37.68 -9.88 11.24
CA VAL A 231 37.48 -8.68 10.42
C VAL A 231 36.77 -9.05 9.11
N ILE A 232 37.14 -10.19 8.52
CA ILE A 232 36.52 -10.71 7.30
C ILE A 232 35.05 -11.09 7.54
N GLU A 233 34.75 -11.78 8.65
CA GLU A 233 33.39 -12.16 9.03
C GLU A 233 32.51 -10.92 9.29
N ALA A 234 33.06 -9.85 9.88
CA ALA A 234 32.35 -8.58 10.00
C ALA A 234 32.04 -7.95 8.63
N SER A 235 32.93 -8.10 7.65
CA SER A 235 32.74 -7.60 6.28
C SER A 235 31.68 -8.38 5.49
N TYR A 236 31.43 -9.65 5.81
CA TYR A 236 30.30 -10.38 5.23
C TYR A 236 28.97 -9.64 5.48
N LEU A 237 28.80 -9.03 6.65
CA LEU A 237 27.57 -8.31 7.00
C LEU A 237 27.36 -7.04 6.18
N LEU A 238 28.43 -6.32 5.87
CA LEU A 238 28.36 -5.16 4.97
C LEU A 238 27.83 -5.56 3.59
N ASN A 239 28.34 -6.68 3.04
CA ASN A 239 27.93 -7.17 1.73
C ASN A 239 26.51 -7.76 1.73
N ILE A 240 26.08 -8.38 2.84
CA ILE A 240 24.68 -8.78 3.03
C ILE A 240 23.77 -7.54 3.00
N SER A 241 24.19 -6.43 3.61
CA SER A 241 23.44 -5.17 3.56
C SER A 241 23.33 -4.61 2.14
N SER A 242 24.38 -4.69 1.32
CA SER A 242 24.31 -4.29 -0.09
C SER A 242 23.38 -5.19 -0.91
N PHE A 243 23.32 -6.49 -0.59
CA PHE A 243 22.46 -7.43 -1.33
C PHE A 243 20.97 -7.23 -1.04
N TRP A 244 20.60 -7.06 0.24
CA TRP A 244 19.21 -6.91 0.67
C TRP A 244 18.72 -5.44 0.73
N GLY A 245 19.64 -4.48 0.69
CA GLY A 245 19.38 -3.06 0.93
C GLY A 245 19.75 -2.12 -0.19
N ALA A 246 19.45 -0.84 0.03
CA ALA A 246 19.79 0.26 -0.89
C ALA A 246 21.19 0.82 -0.62
N VAL A 247 21.98 0.18 0.24
CA VAL A 247 23.34 0.63 0.57
C VAL A 247 24.18 0.39 -0.67
N ASN A 248 24.52 1.50 -1.35
CA ASN A 248 25.49 1.61 -2.46
C ASN A 248 24.97 1.67 -3.90
N ASP A 249 23.66 1.76 -4.16
CA ASP A 249 23.24 2.10 -5.53
C ASP A 249 21.98 2.96 -5.59
N TYR A 250 22.05 4.01 -6.42
CA TYR A 250 20.92 4.85 -6.82
C TYR A 250 20.00 4.12 -7.82
N THR A 251 20.31 2.87 -8.17
CA THR A 251 19.40 1.99 -8.90
C THR A 251 18.19 1.67 -8.03
N TYR A 252 17.03 1.69 -8.67
CA TYR A 252 15.74 1.54 -8.01
C TYR A 252 15.54 0.13 -7.40
N TYR A 253 16.46 -0.83 -7.53
CA TYR A 253 16.28 -2.22 -7.07
C TYR A 253 17.56 -2.87 -6.52
N PRO A 254 17.52 -3.49 -5.32
CA PRO A 254 18.66 -4.21 -4.76
C PRO A 254 18.89 -5.54 -5.49
N PRO A 255 20.12 -6.11 -5.46
CA PRO A 255 20.43 -7.40 -6.09
C PRO A 255 19.47 -8.53 -5.71
N ALA A 256 18.97 -8.55 -4.46
CA ALA A 256 17.97 -9.51 -4.00
C ALA A 256 16.71 -9.56 -4.87
N GLY A 257 16.34 -8.46 -5.53
CA GLY A 257 15.18 -8.41 -6.41
C GLY A 257 15.33 -9.22 -7.70
N TRP A 258 16.56 -9.47 -8.14
CA TRP A 258 16.86 -10.19 -9.40
C TRP A 258 17.57 -11.51 -9.19
N ALA A 259 17.98 -11.80 -7.96
CA ALA A 259 18.59 -13.06 -7.58
C ALA A 259 17.62 -14.25 -7.76
N ASP A 260 18.15 -15.39 -8.16
CA ASP A 260 17.46 -16.67 -8.04
C ASP A 260 17.29 -17.09 -6.57
N GLU A 261 16.44 -18.09 -6.33
CA GLU A 261 16.13 -18.55 -4.98
C GLU A 261 17.34 -19.19 -4.27
N GLU A 262 18.27 -19.79 -5.00
CA GLU A 262 19.49 -20.39 -4.42
C GLU A 262 20.45 -19.31 -3.90
N THR A 263 20.63 -18.23 -4.67
CA THR A 263 21.40 -17.05 -4.30
C THR A 263 20.77 -16.36 -3.11
N LYS A 264 19.45 -16.14 -3.13
CA LYS A 264 18.71 -15.59 -1.98
C LYS A 264 18.89 -16.44 -0.74
N LYS A 265 18.73 -17.76 -0.87
CA LYS A 265 18.93 -18.71 0.23
C LYS A 265 20.35 -18.62 0.78
N THR A 266 21.36 -18.58 -0.08
CA THR A 266 22.76 -18.46 0.34
C THR A 266 22.99 -17.16 1.14
N MET A 267 22.50 -16.03 0.61
CA MET A 267 22.61 -14.74 1.30
C MET A 267 21.83 -14.70 2.61
N PHE A 268 20.70 -15.40 2.67
CA PHE A 268 19.90 -15.55 3.86
C PHE A 268 20.60 -16.43 4.91
N ASP A 269 21.22 -17.54 4.50
CA ASP A 269 21.98 -18.42 5.40
C ASP A 269 23.16 -17.66 6.06
N ILE A 270 23.86 -16.80 5.31
CA ILE A 270 24.91 -15.93 5.87
C ILE A 270 24.30 -14.94 6.87
N PHE A 271 23.14 -14.34 6.54
CA PHE A 271 22.42 -13.46 7.45
C PHE A 271 22.02 -14.20 8.74
N LEU A 272 21.51 -15.44 8.65
CA LEU A 272 21.13 -16.25 9.81
C LEU A 272 22.32 -16.54 10.71
N LYS A 273 23.46 -16.96 10.14
CA LYS A 273 24.69 -17.16 10.91
C LYS A 273 25.06 -15.89 11.67
N ALA A 274 24.98 -14.73 11.03
CA ALA A 274 25.29 -13.46 11.69
C ALA A 274 24.23 -13.02 12.70
N PHE A 275 22.96 -13.36 12.48
CA PHE A 275 21.89 -13.12 13.44
C PHE A 275 22.11 -13.93 14.73
N GLU A 276 22.64 -15.15 14.60
CA GLU A 276 22.98 -16.02 15.73
C GLU A 276 24.24 -15.54 16.48
N THR A 277 25.25 -15.03 15.79
CA THR A 277 26.54 -14.66 16.39
C THR A 277 26.68 -13.18 16.76
N ALA A 278 25.96 -12.29 16.07
CA ALA A 278 26.06 -10.83 16.20
C ALA A 278 24.69 -10.16 15.91
N PRO A 279 23.67 -10.39 16.75
CA PRO A 279 22.29 -9.98 16.49
C PRO A 279 22.14 -8.47 16.26
N GLU A 280 22.86 -7.63 17.00
CA GLU A 280 22.82 -6.17 16.84
C GLU A 280 23.23 -5.75 15.42
N THR A 281 24.27 -6.38 14.87
CA THR A 281 24.74 -6.10 13.52
C THR A 281 23.76 -6.65 12.47
N ALA A 282 23.17 -7.81 12.70
CA ALA A 282 22.12 -8.34 11.82
C ALA A 282 20.87 -7.42 11.82
N PHE A 283 20.49 -6.84 12.96
CA PHE A 283 19.45 -5.82 13.02
C PHE A 283 19.81 -4.57 12.24
N PHE A 284 21.06 -4.10 12.33
CA PHE A 284 21.55 -2.97 11.54
C PHE A 284 21.43 -3.23 10.04
N VAL A 285 21.86 -4.41 9.56
CA VAL A 285 21.76 -4.84 8.16
C VAL A 285 20.29 -4.86 7.69
N ALA A 286 19.41 -5.44 8.50
CA ALA A 286 18.00 -5.51 8.19
C ALA A 286 17.32 -4.13 8.18
N ALA A 287 17.77 -3.19 9.02
CA ALA A 287 17.27 -1.81 9.04
C ALA A 287 17.59 -1.04 7.74
N LYS A 288 18.71 -1.39 7.08
CA LYS A 288 19.11 -0.80 5.80
C LYS A 288 18.54 -1.52 4.58
N SER A 289 17.90 -2.67 4.82
CA SER A 289 17.33 -3.50 3.76
C SER A 289 16.05 -2.86 3.21
N ARG A 290 15.76 -3.09 1.92
CA ARG A 290 14.45 -2.69 1.40
C ARG A 290 13.38 -3.52 2.10
N PRO A 291 12.24 -2.91 2.46
CA PRO A 291 11.23 -3.62 3.23
C PRO A 291 10.70 -4.91 2.59
N ASP A 292 10.54 -4.91 1.27
CA ASP A 292 10.08 -6.10 0.53
C ASP A 292 11.05 -7.27 0.60
N TYR A 293 12.35 -6.96 0.66
CA TYR A 293 13.47 -7.88 0.68
C TYR A 293 14.11 -8.01 2.07
N ASN A 294 13.46 -7.53 3.13
CA ASN A 294 14.05 -7.48 4.45
C ASN A 294 14.33 -8.90 4.98
N PRO A 295 15.58 -9.26 5.33
CA PRO A 295 15.89 -10.61 5.78
C PRO A 295 15.22 -10.95 7.13
N LEU A 296 14.96 -9.97 8.01
CA LEU A 296 14.19 -10.23 9.23
C LEU A 296 12.74 -10.60 8.94
N LYS A 297 12.16 -10.09 7.84
CA LYS A 297 10.82 -10.50 7.39
C LYS A 297 10.83 -11.96 6.99
N GLN A 298 11.81 -12.40 6.21
CA GLN A 298 11.94 -13.81 5.80
C GLN A 298 12.14 -14.73 7.01
N LEU A 299 12.97 -14.31 7.98
CA LEU A 299 13.17 -15.04 9.23
C LEU A 299 11.87 -15.11 10.04
N ALA A 300 11.16 -13.99 10.20
CA ALA A 300 9.89 -13.96 10.92
C ALA A 300 8.83 -14.84 10.23
N GLN A 301 8.74 -14.81 8.91
CA GLN A 301 7.86 -15.69 8.12
C GLN A 301 8.23 -17.17 8.31
N THR A 302 9.52 -17.50 8.32
CA THR A 302 10.00 -18.87 8.58
C THR A 302 9.62 -19.35 9.98
N GLN A 303 9.80 -18.54 11.02
CA GLN A 303 9.37 -18.89 12.38
C GLN A 303 7.84 -19.03 12.46
N PHE A 304 7.12 -18.15 11.77
CA PHE A 304 5.66 -18.20 11.71
C PHE A 304 5.17 -19.51 11.08
N ALA A 305 5.76 -19.92 9.95
CA ALA A 305 5.45 -21.19 9.27
C ALA A 305 5.74 -22.42 10.15
N LYS A 306 6.74 -22.33 11.04
CA LYS A 306 7.06 -23.35 12.06
C LYS A 306 6.12 -23.33 13.28
N GLY A 307 5.07 -22.50 13.28
CA GLY A 307 4.14 -22.35 14.41
C GLY A 307 4.68 -21.53 15.58
N LYS A 308 5.87 -20.93 15.44
CA LYS A 308 6.50 -20.10 16.48
C LYS A 308 6.04 -18.65 16.37
N HIS A 309 4.73 -18.44 16.55
CA HIS A 309 4.07 -17.15 16.29
C HIS A 309 4.63 -16.01 17.17
N SER A 310 4.94 -16.26 18.45
CA SER A 310 5.54 -15.27 19.34
C SER A 310 6.92 -14.82 18.85
N GLU A 311 7.80 -15.76 18.49
CA GLU A 311 9.14 -15.47 17.97
C GLU A 311 9.05 -14.65 16.67
N ALA A 312 8.16 -15.04 15.77
CA ALA A 312 7.88 -14.31 14.54
C ALA A 312 7.42 -12.87 14.79
N ALA A 313 6.51 -12.65 15.74
CA ALA A 313 6.04 -11.32 16.10
C ALA A 313 7.14 -10.45 16.70
N GLN A 314 7.99 -11.00 17.58
CA GLN A 314 9.11 -10.25 18.16
C GLN A 314 10.13 -9.82 17.09
N LEU A 315 10.42 -10.69 16.12
CA LEU A 315 11.28 -10.36 14.97
C LEU A 315 10.65 -9.27 14.11
N ALA A 316 9.36 -9.37 13.81
CA ALA A 316 8.61 -8.37 13.04
C ALA A 316 8.59 -7.00 13.74
N LYS A 317 8.38 -6.97 15.06
CA LYS A 317 8.44 -5.75 15.88
C LYS A 317 9.80 -5.09 15.79
N LYS A 318 10.89 -5.83 16.04
CA LYS A 318 12.25 -5.30 15.97
C LYS A 318 12.59 -4.78 14.57
N ALA A 319 12.14 -5.46 13.51
CA ALA A 319 12.32 -5.00 12.14
C ALA A 319 11.63 -3.64 11.91
N LEU A 320 10.37 -3.47 12.33
CA LEU A 320 9.63 -2.21 12.17
C LEU A 320 10.11 -1.10 13.12
N GLN A 321 10.68 -1.44 14.28
CA GLN A 321 11.27 -0.50 15.23
C GLN A 321 12.68 -0.04 14.85
N SER A 322 13.26 -0.60 13.78
CA SER A 322 14.49 -0.06 13.22
C SER A 322 14.22 1.24 12.47
N ALA A 323 15.24 2.10 12.34
CA ALA A 323 15.12 3.33 11.58
C ALA A 323 14.84 3.01 10.11
N ALA A 324 13.77 3.59 9.54
CA ALA A 324 13.46 3.40 8.14
C ALA A 324 14.58 3.96 7.25
N PRO A 325 14.87 3.35 6.08
CA PRO A 325 15.73 3.97 5.08
C PRO A 325 15.30 5.40 4.77
N GLU A 326 16.27 6.29 4.59
CA GLU A 326 15.96 7.67 4.19
C GLU A 326 15.38 7.70 2.77
N GLY A 327 14.49 8.66 2.50
CA GLY A 327 13.95 8.88 1.16
C GLY A 327 12.81 7.95 0.74
N LEU A 328 12.31 7.05 1.60
CA LEU A 328 11.10 6.28 1.28
C LEU A 328 9.91 7.21 1.05
N ASN A 329 9.21 7.02 -0.07
CA ASN A 329 7.91 7.66 -0.30
C ASN A 329 6.82 6.96 0.53
N ASP A 330 5.63 7.54 0.60
CA ASP A 330 4.56 7.03 1.46
C ASP A 330 4.05 5.64 1.03
N ASN A 331 4.09 5.30 -0.26
CA ASN A 331 3.76 3.96 -0.73
C ASN A 331 4.81 2.92 -0.30
N ASP A 332 6.10 3.26 -0.37
CA ASP A 332 7.17 2.37 0.09
C ASP A 332 7.07 2.13 1.60
N LYS A 333 6.76 3.17 2.39
CA LYS A 333 6.50 3.04 3.84
C LYS A 333 5.28 2.16 4.12
N LYS A 334 4.20 2.34 3.35
CA LYS A 334 3.02 1.48 3.43
C LYS A 334 3.39 0.02 3.17
N ASN A 335 4.00 -0.25 2.02
CA ASN A 335 4.42 -1.61 1.64
C ASN A 335 5.33 -2.22 2.72
N ALA A 336 6.25 -1.42 3.28
CA ALA A 336 7.10 -1.85 4.37
C ALA A 336 6.33 -2.40 5.55
N ILE A 337 5.43 -1.59 6.10
CA ILE A 337 4.67 -1.91 7.31
C ILE A 337 3.65 -3.02 7.02
N SER A 338 2.89 -2.89 5.93
CA SER A 338 1.87 -3.87 5.52
C SER A 338 2.46 -5.25 5.28
N SER A 339 3.71 -5.35 4.84
CA SER A 339 4.35 -6.64 4.61
C SER A 339 4.57 -7.49 5.88
N PHE A 340 4.51 -6.87 7.06
CA PHE A 340 4.55 -7.55 8.37
C PHE A 340 3.15 -7.74 8.99
N ALA A 341 2.09 -7.19 8.39
CA ALA A 341 0.74 -7.29 8.90
C ALA A 341 0.32 -8.73 9.25
N PRO A 342 0.51 -9.75 8.38
CA PRO A 342 0.10 -11.13 8.69
C PRO A 342 0.78 -11.72 9.92
N LEU A 343 1.96 -11.20 10.29
CA LEU A 343 2.75 -11.65 11.43
C LEU A 343 2.36 -10.95 12.73
N LEU A 344 1.82 -9.73 12.65
CA LEU A 344 1.54 -8.84 13.80
C LEU A 344 0.05 -8.75 14.13
N THR A 345 -0.84 -9.08 13.21
CA THR A 345 -2.30 -9.09 13.41
C THR A 345 -2.87 -10.51 13.51
N ASN A 346 -2.02 -11.53 13.51
CA ASN A 346 -2.49 -12.92 13.54
C ASN A 346 -3.28 -13.24 14.82
N SER A 347 -4.43 -13.89 14.67
CA SER A 347 -5.30 -14.27 15.78
C SER A 347 -4.66 -15.25 16.77
N LYS A 348 -3.64 -16.02 16.33
CA LYS A 348 -2.88 -16.95 17.19
C LYS A 348 -1.84 -16.27 18.08
N LEU A 349 -1.62 -14.96 17.94
CA LEU A 349 -0.69 -14.23 18.81
C LEU A 349 -1.24 -14.10 20.22
N LYS A 350 -0.37 -14.40 21.20
CA LYS A 350 -0.65 -14.09 22.60
C LYS A 350 -0.75 -12.59 22.79
N LYS A 351 -1.51 -12.15 23.79
CA LYS A 351 -1.70 -10.72 24.10
C LYS A 351 -0.38 -9.97 24.31
N ALA A 352 0.62 -10.61 24.93
CA ALA A 352 1.94 -10.03 25.18
C ALA A 352 2.78 -9.81 23.90
N ASP A 353 2.47 -10.56 22.83
CA ASP A 353 3.18 -10.46 21.56
C ASP A 353 2.52 -9.47 20.59
N ARG A 354 1.35 -8.93 20.94
CA ARG A 354 0.70 -7.88 20.15
C ARG A 354 1.48 -6.58 20.30
N LEU A 355 1.39 -5.72 19.28
CA LEU A 355 1.94 -4.37 19.36
C LEU A 355 1.30 -3.61 20.54
N THR A 356 2.08 -2.76 21.20
CA THR A 356 1.60 -1.77 22.17
C THR A 356 1.48 -0.39 21.53
N ALA A 357 0.77 0.54 22.18
CA ALA A 357 0.71 1.93 21.73
C ALA A 357 2.11 2.56 21.60
N GLN A 358 3.00 2.31 22.57
CA GLN A 358 4.37 2.82 22.54
C GLN A 358 5.17 2.27 21.35
N GLU A 359 4.97 0.99 21.00
CA GLU A 359 5.64 0.38 19.85
C GLU A 359 5.14 0.98 18.54
N ILE A 360 3.83 1.20 18.39
CA ILE A 360 3.29 1.93 17.22
C ILE A 360 3.84 3.35 17.13
N ALA A 361 3.86 4.10 18.22
CA ALA A 361 4.40 5.46 18.23
C ALA A 361 5.89 5.48 17.83
N THR A 362 6.64 4.46 18.22
CA THR A 362 8.04 4.29 17.83
C THR A 362 8.18 4.01 16.33
N ILE A 363 7.38 3.09 15.79
CA ILE A 363 7.35 2.78 14.35
C ILE A 363 6.96 4.04 13.56
N ALA A 364 5.92 4.75 13.99
CA ALA A 364 5.46 5.98 13.36
C ALA A 364 6.56 7.04 13.28
N ARG A 365 7.29 7.26 14.38
CA ARG A 365 8.43 8.17 14.43
C ARG A 365 9.55 7.76 13.47
N ASN A 366 9.91 6.48 13.45
CA ASN A 366 10.97 5.97 12.59
C ASN A 366 10.66 6.09 11.10
N TYR A 367 9.39 5.96 10.73
CA TYR A 367 8.92 6.07 9.35
C TYR A 367 8.45 7.48 8.96
N LYS A 368 8.49 8.44 9.89
CA LYS A 368 7.95 9.80 9.71
C LYS A 368 6.48 9.75 9.27
N LEU A 369 5.69 8.97 9.99
CA LEU A 369 4.26 8.75 9.81
C LEU A 369 3.49 9.15 11.07
N ARG A 370 2.17 9.25 10.97
CA ARG A 370 1.30 9.30 12.16
C ARG A 370 1.08 7.90 12.70
N SER A 371 0.82 7.77 14.00
CA SER A 371 0.52 6.45 14.59
C SER A 371 -0.67 5.79 13.90
N THR A 372 -1.68 6.57 13.52
CA THR A 372 -2.85 6.08 12.78
C THR A 372 -2.49 5.50 11.41
N ASP A 373 -1.50 6.06 10.72
CA ASP A 373 -1.05 5.55 9.41
C ASP A 373 -0.40 4.17 9.58
N VAL A 374 0.37 3.96 10.66
CA VAL A 374 0.95 2.65 10.96
C VAL A 374 -0.12 1.61 11.23
N VAL A 375 -1.12 1.94 12.06
CA VAL A 375 -2.25 1.03 12.34
C VAL A 375 -3.04 0.75 11.06
N GLU A 376 -3.23 1.76 10.22
CA GLU A 376 -3.87 1.64 8.92
C GLU A 376 -3.12 0.63 8.02
N PHE A 377 -1.80 0.80 7.89
CA PHE A 377 -0.98 -0.06 7.04
C PHE A 377 -0.94 -1.50 7.56
N LEU A 378 -0.98 -1.71 8.88
CA LEU A 378 -1.04 -3.03 9.48
C LEU A 378 -2.39 -3.74 9.30
N THR A 379 -3.46 -3.00 9.02
CA THR A 379 -4.80 -3.56 8.83
C THR A 379 -5.23 -3.63 7.36
N ASP A 380 -4.39 -3.13 6.45
CA ASP A 380 -4.73 -2.86 5.04
C ASP A 380 -6.05 -2.08 4.88
N ALA A 381 -6.36 -1.26 5.87
CA ALA A 381 -7.51 -0.39 5.80
C ALA A 381 -7.18 0.78 4.84
N GLN A 382 -7.91 1.01 3.75
CA GLN A 382 -7.69 2.19 2.88
C GLN A 382 -8.14 3.58 3.43
N ALA A 383 -7.18 4.40 3.86
CA ALA A 383 -7.05 5.87 4.01
C ALA A 383 -8.22 6.84 4.33
N THR A 384 -9.44 6.44 4.68
CA THR A 384 -10.51 7.45 4.97
C THR A 384 -11.24 7.25 6.30
N TYR A 385 -10.44 7.25 7.36
CA TYR A 385 -10.83 6.85 8.72
C TYR A 385 -11.25 7.95 9.66
N HIS A 386 -11.04 9.19 9.25
CA HIS A 386 -11.17 10.28 10.18
C HIS A 386 -12.59 10.85 10.22
N THR A 387 -13.49 10.46 9.31
CA THR A 387 -14.88 10.97 9.24
C THR A 387 -15.85 9.94 8.62
N ALA A 388 -17.12 9.91 9.03
CA ALA A 388 -18.13 9.13 8.30
C ALA A 388 -18.39 9.72 6.91
N ARG A 389 -18.71 8.87 5.92
CA ARG A 389 -18.94 9.26 4.52
C ARG A 389 -20.42 9.20 4.19
N LEU A 390 -20.93 10.17 3.42
CA LEU A 390 -22.28 10.08 2.86
C LEU A 390 -22.23 9.23 1.59
N TYR A 391 -23.00 8.15 1.55
CA TYR A 391 -23.15 7.28 0.37
C TYR A 391 -24.64 6.97 0.21
N TYR A 392 -25.20 7.17 -0.98
CA TYR A 392 -26.65 7.05 -1.27
C TYR A 392 -27.59 7.69 -0.21
N GLY A 393 -27.26 8.91 0.24
CA GLY A 393 -28.10 9.64 1.20
C GLY A 393 -28.08 9.10 2.63
N LYS A 394 -27.27 8.09 2.92
CA LYS A 394 -27.01 7.60 4.28
C LYS A 394 -25.56 7.80 4.64
N TYR A 395 -25.27 8.10 5.90
CA TYR A 395 -23.89 8.10 6.35
C TYR A 395 -23.43 6.67 6.55
N TYR A 396 -22.49 6.24 5.71
CA TYR A 396 -21.80 4.98 5.83
C TYR A 396 -20.48 5.19 6.57
N TYR A 397 -20.26 4.30 7.51
CA TYR A 397 -18.97 4.09 8.13
C TYR A 397 -18.10 3.27 7.16
N PRO A 398 -16.81 3.60 7.01
CA PRO A 398 -15.89 2.72 6.31
C PRO A 398 -15.94 1.32 6.96
N VAL A 399 -16.09 0.27 6.13
CA VAL A 399 -16.06 -1.16 6.52
C VAL A 399 -14.88 -1.48 7.44
N THR A 400 -13.85 -0.67 7.33
CA THR A 400 -12.54 -0.74 7.92
C THR A 400 -12.45 -0.35 9.40
N TYR A 401 -13.46 0.29 10.02
CA TYR A 401 -13.51 0.34 11.51
C TYR A 401 -13.67 -1.06 12.12
N THR A 402 -14.52 -1.87 11.50
CA THR A 402 -14.73 -3.27 11.90
C THR A 402 -13.40 -4.03 11.87
N VAL A 403 -12.57 -3.75 10.86
CA VAL A 403 -11.23 -4.35 10.73
C VAL A 403 -10.31 -3.94 11.89
N PHE A 404 -10.29 -2.67 12.31
CA PHE A 404 -9.49 -2.26 13.49
C PHE A 404 -9.92 -2.98 14.77
N LYS A 405 -11.23 -3.11 14.99
CA LYS A 405 -11.76 -3.82 16.15
C LYS A 405 -11.42 -5.30 16.12
N GLU A 406 -11.61 -5.96 14.98
CA GLU A 406 -11.30 -7.38 14.78
C GLU A 406 -9.80 -7.66 14.95
N ALA A 407 -8.95 -6.74 14.48
CA ALA A 407 -7.51 -6.79 14.69
C ALA A 407 -7.08 -6.42 16.13
N GLY A 408 -8.00 -5.93 16.97
CA GLY A 408 -7.74 -5.58 18.37
C GLY A 408 -7.05 -4.24 18.58
N PHE A 409 -7.12 -3.31 17.62
CA PHE A 409 -6.47 -2.01 17.68
C PHE A 409 -7.29 -0.92 18.40
N GLY A 410 -8.57 -1.16 18.73
CA GLY A 410 -9.41 -0.16 19.44
C GLY A 410 -8.79 0.35 20.75
N LYS A 411 -8.35 -0.57 21.63
CA LYS A 411 -7.65 -0.21 22.88
C LYS A 411 -6.33 0.53 22.62
N MET A 412 -5.63 0.18 21.55
CA MET A 412 -4.38 0.83 21.20
C MET A 412 -4.58 2.27 20.74
N LEU A 413 -5.62 2.54 19.93
CA LEU A 413 -5.98 3.89 19.54
C LEU A 413 -6.39 4.75 20.75
N GLN A 414 -7.10 4.15 21.72
CA GLN A 414 -7.41 4.80 23.00
C GLN A 414 -6.14 5.15 23.78
N GLU A 415 -5.19 4.22 23.90
CA GLU A 415 -3.92 4.43 24.60
C GLU A 415 -3.07 5.50 23.92
N LEU A 416 -2.95 5.46 22.58
CA LEU A 416 -2.27 6.49 21.79
C LEU A 416 -2.91 7.87 21.99
N GLY A 417 -4.25 7.94 21.99
CA GLY A 417 -4.98 9.17 22.28
C GLY A 417 -4.78 9.67 23.72
N GLY A 418 -4.62 8.75 24.67
CA GLY A 418 -4.22 9.05 26.05
C GLY A 418 -2.81 9.65 26.16
N GLN A 419 -1.92 9.26 25.24
CA GLN A 419 -0.53 9.74 25.13
C GLN A 419 -0.38 11.03 24.31
N GLY A 420 -1.48 11.58 23.79
CA GLY A 420 -1.47 12.86 23.06
C GLY A 420 -1.68 12.75 21.55
N ASP A 421 -1.82 11.55 20.99
CA ASP A 421 -2.12 11.38 19.56
C ASP A 421 -3.60 11.65 19.26
N MET A 422 -3.91 12.89 18.86
CA MET A 422 -5.29 13.33 18.67
C MET A 422 -5.95 12.75 17.42
N ASP A 423 -5.16 12.29 16.44
CA ASP A 423 -5.68 11.54 15.30
C ASP A 423 -6.17 10.16 15.75
N ALA A 424 -5.37 9.46 16.56
CA ALA A 424 -5.78 8.18 17.14
C ALA A 424 -7.00 8.34 18.05
N LEU A 425 -7.04 9.40 18.86
CA LEU A 425 -8.19 9.72 19.70
C LEU A 425 -9.46 9.98 18.87
N ASN A 426 -9.35 10.71 17.76
CA ASN A 426 -10.46 10.97 16.85
C ASN A 426 -11.01 9.67 16.21
N VAL A 427 -10.13 8.79 15.74
CA VAL A 427 -10.53 7.50 15.15
C VAL A 427 -11.18 6.60 16.20
N TYR A 428 -10.62 6.56 17.41
CA TYR A 428 -11.21 5.82 18.52
C TYR A 428 -12.59 6.37 18.91
N ALA A 429 -12.75 7.69 18.99
CA ALA A 429 -14.03 8.35 19.26
C ALA A 429 -15.10 8.03 18.21
N LEU A 430 -14.71 7.90 16.93
CA LEU A 430 -15.61 7.43 15.88
C LEU A 430 -16.12 6.00 16.14
N GLY A 431 -15.27 5.14 16.68
CA GLY A 431 -15.66 3.80 17.14
C GLY A 431 -16.67 3.80 18.27
N VAL A 432 -16.43 4.63 19.28
CA VAL A 432 -17.34 4.85 20.41
C VAL A 432 -18.69 5.37 19.91
N ALA A 433 -18.70 6.38 19.03
CA ALA A 433 -19.90 7.01 18.48
C ALA A 433 -20.84 5.99 17.80
N MET A 434 -20.26 4.97 17.17
CA MET A 434 -20.94 3.95 16.39
C MET A 434 -21.26 2.69 17.21
N GLY A 435 -21.04 2.71 18.53
CA GLY A 435 -21.26 1.56 19.42
C GLY A 435 -20.36 0.37 19.09
N LYS A 436 -19.20 0.61 18.50
CA LYS A 436 -18.23 -0.44 18.17
C LYS A 436 -17.21 -0.66 19.28
N GLU A 437 -17.01 0.33 20.15
CA GLU A 437 -16.19 0.19 21.37
C GLU A 437 -17.03 -0.03 22.62
N LYS A 438 -16.37 -0.28 23.76
CA LYS A 438 -17.05 -0.65 25.02
C LYS A 438 -17.72 0.55 25.71
N GLU A 439 -17.20 1.74 25.44
CA GLU A 439 -17.65 3.00 25.98
C GLU A 439 -19.07 3.34 25.47
N LYS A 440 -19.80 4.11 26.28
CA LYS A 440 -21.11 4.60 25.88
C LYS A 440 -20.95 5.57 24.69
N PRO A 441 -21.78 5.48 23.63
CA PRO A 441 -21.65 6.33 22.45
C PRO A 441 -21.60 7.83 22.73
N GLU A 442 -22.29 8.29 23.78
CA GLU A 442 -22.27 9.68 24.26
C GLU A 442 -20.85 10.18 24.60
N GLN A 443 -19.94 9.29 25.02
CA GLN A 443 -18.57 9.66 25.33
C GLN A 443 -17.76 10.08 24.10
N ALA A 444 -18.18 9.68 22.89
CA ALA A 444 -17.52 10.08 21.65
C ALA A 444 -17.46 11.60 21.49
N PHE A 445 -18.51 12.31 21.92
CA PHE A 445 -18.53 13.77 21.87
C PHE A 445 -17.41 14.39 22.71
N LEU A 446 -17.22 13.92 23.94
CA LEU A 446 -16.15 14.41 24.82
C LEU A 446 -14.76 14.11 24.26
N LEU A 447 -14.59 12.92 23.65
CA LEU A 447 -13.33 12.53 23.01
C LEU A 447 -13.02 13.40 21.78
N TRP A 448 -14.02 13.68 20.94
CA TRP A 448 -13.87 14.61 19.82
C TRP A 448 -13.63 16.05 20.30
N GLN A 449 -14.30 16.51 21.36
CA GLN A 449 -14.03 17.83 21.95
C GLN A 449 -12.57 17.93 22.41
N LYS A 450 -12.06 16.90 23.08
CA LYS A 450 -10.65 16.83 23.50
C LYS A 450 -9.71 16.89 22.29
N ALA A 451 -9.95 16.06 21.27
CA ALA A 451 -9.11 16.04 20.05
C ALA A 451 -9.17 17.37 19.27
N ALA A 452 -10.36 17.96 19.11
CA ALA A 452 -10.56 19.25 18.46
C ALA A 452 -9.94 20.40 19.25
N GLY A 453 -10.05 20.38 20.59
CA GLY A 453 -9.42 21.37 21.47
C GLY A 453 -7.89 21.35 21.38
N ALA A 454 -7.31 20.20 21.04
CA ALA A 454 -5.90 20.03 20.74
C ALA A 454 -5.55 20.23 19.25
N GLY A 455 -6.50 20.73 18.44
CA GLY A 455 -6.26 21.18 17.06
C GLY A 455 -6.46 20.13 15.97
N ASN A 456 -7.06 18.98 16.26
CA ASN A 456 -7.37 17.97 15.25
C ASN A 456 -8.56 18.38 14.37
N ALA A 457 -8.32 18.62 13.07
CA ALA A 457 -9.34 19.15 12.16
C ALA A 457 -10.44 18.14 11.84
N HIS A 458 -10.13 16.86 11.82
CA HIS A 458 -11.12 15.81 11.59
C HIS A 458 -12.09 15.64 12.77
N ALA A 459 -11.58 15.67 14.00
CA ALA A 459 -12.42 15.68 15.20
C ALA A 459 -13.34 16.89 15.20
N MET A 460 -12.80 18.05 14.82
CA MET A 460 -13.58 19.27 14.72
C MET A 460 -14.71 19.13 13.68
N TYR A 461 -14.43 18.56 12.51
CA TYR A 461 -15.48 18.25 11.54
C TYR A 461 -16.50 17.23 12.05
N ASN A 462 -16.06 16.17 12.74
CA ASN A 462 -16.94 15.14 13.29
C ASN A 462 -17.92 15.69 14.33
N LEU A 463 -17.49 16.67 15.14
CA LEU A 463 -18.38 17.38 16.06
C LEU A 463 -19.58 17.99 15.34
N PHE A 464 -19.47 18.42 14.08
CA PHE A 464 -20.58 18.98 13.30
C PHE A 464 -21.31 17.90 12.53
N ALA A 465 -20.55 17.05 11.84
CA ALA A 465 -21.07 16.03 10.94
C ALA A 465 -21.97 15.01 11.65
N ALA A 466 -21.68 14.69 12.92
CA ALA A 466 -22.47 13.76 13.72
C ALA A 466 -23.97 14.12 13.82
N SER A 467 -24.31 15.41 13.74
CA SER A 467 -25.72 15.86 13.70
C SER A 467 -26.51 15.32 12.51
N LYS A 468 -25.83 14.99 11.41
CA LYS A 468 -26.43 14.45 10.19
C LYS A 468 -26.36 12.92 10.10
N TRP A 469 -25.69 12.25 11.04
CA TRP A 469 -25.48 10.80 11.00
C TRP A 469 -26.66 9.99 11.56
N GLY A 470 -27.71 10.66 12.08
CA GLY A 470 -28.87 9.98 12.66
C GLY A 470 -28.58 9.29 13.99
N LEU A 471 -27.57 9.77 14.73
CA LEU A 471 -27.19 9.22 16.03
C LEU A 471 -28.17 9.70 17.12
N SER A 472 -28.95 8.79 17.70
CA SER A 472 -29.97 9.11 18.72
C SER A 472 -29.40 9.78 19.98
N TRP A 473 -28.14 9.51 20.30
CA TRP A 473 -27.44 10.09 21.43
C TRP A 473 -26.95 11.52 21.16
N TYR A 474 -26.82 11.93 19.89
CA TYR A 474 -26.31 13.23 19.51
C TYR A 474 -27.43 14.28 19.54
N LYS A 475 -27.39 15.19 20.52
CA LYS A 475 -28.46 16.17 20.79
C LYS A 475 -28.14 17.55 20.19
N PRO A 476 -29.15 18.42 19.97
CA PRO A 476 -28.92 19.80 19.54
C PRO A 476 -27.92 20.59 20.41
N ALA A 477 -27.86 20.30 21.71
CA ALA A 477 -26.89 20.91 22.62
C ALA A 477 -25.42 20.61 22.26
N HIS A 478 -25.13 19.41 21.71
CA HIS A 478 -23.79 19.05 21.25
C HIS A 478 -23.39 19.89 20.03
N LEU A 479 -24.32 20.10 19.09
CA LEU A 479 -24.07 20.95 17.92
C LEU A 479 -23.84 22.41 18.35
N ALA A 480 -24.62 22.92 19.31
CA ALA A 480 -24.44 24.27 19.84
C ALA A 480 -23.04 24.45 20.46
N GLN A 481 -22.56 23.46 21.23
CA GLN A 481 -21.20 23.47 21.77
C GLN A 481 -20.13 23.40 20.67
N ALA A 482 -20.31 22.56 19.65
CA ALA A 482 -19.41 22.49 18.50
C ALA A 482 -19.29 23.86 17.78
N LYS A 483 -20.43 24.55 17.59
CA LYS A 483 -20.48 25.92 17.03
C LYS A 483 -19.68 26.92 17.88
N GLN A 484 -19.71 26.80 19.20
CA GLN A 484 -18.93 27.67 20.10
C GLN A 484 -17.41 27.40 20.03
N MET A 485 -17.00 26.18 19.70
CA MET A 485 -15.58 25.82 19.57
C MET A 485 -14.94 26.34 18.28
N LEU A 486 -15.69 26.44 17.18
CA LEU A 486 -15.15 26.75 15.85
C LEU A 486 -14.41 28.08 15.72
N PRO A 487 -14.89 29.20 16.27
CA PRO A 487 -14.16 30.48 16.20
C PRO A 487 -12.79 30.44 16.88
N ASN A 488 -12.61 29.56 17.87
CA ASN A 488 -11.38 29.43 18.65
C ASN A 488 -10.52 28.24 18.21
N PHE A 489 -10.96 27.46 17.21
CA PHE A 489 -10.24 26.29 16.74
C PHE A 489 -8.94 26.70 16.04
N LYS A 490 -7.82 26.12 16.51
CA LYS A 490 -6.49 26.31 15.92
C LYS A 490 -5.96 24.96 15.45
N PRO A 491 -5.74 24.76 14.13
CA PRO A 491 -5.15 23.53 13.62
C PRO A 491 -3.81 23.21 14.30
N ALA A 492 -3.58 21.95 14.68
CA ALA A 492 -2.34 21.52 15.33
C ALA A 492 -1.17 21.45 14.35
N THR A 493 -1.45 21.13 13.09
CA THR A 493 -0.46 20.93 12.03
C THR A 493 -0.88 21.63 10.73
N LYS A 494 0.06 21.81 9.80
CA LYS A 494 -0.26 22.27 8.43
C LYS A 494 -1.24 21.31 7.74
N THR A 495 -1.12 20.01 7.98
CA THR A 495 -2.04 19.02 7.44
C THR A 495 -3.46 19.25 7.95
N ASP A 496 -3.63 19.52 9.26
CA ASP A 496 -4.93 19.88 9.85
C ASP A 496 -5.49 21.17 9.25
N GLU A 497 -4.65 22.16 8.96
CA GLU A 497 -5.06 23.39 8.29
C GLU A 497 -5.62 23.11 6.89
N TYR A 498 -4.90 22.31 6.08
CA TYR A 498 -5.38 21.89 4.76
C TYR A 498 -6.68 21.08 4.83
N ILE A 499 -6.79 20.16 5.79
CA ILE A 499 -8.00 19.38 6.02
C ILE A 499 -9.18 20.30 6.36
N LEU A 500 -8.98 21.26 7.27
CA LEU A 500 -10.01 22.22 7.67
C LEU A 500 -10.46 23.09 6.49
N LEU A 501 -9.53 23.56 5.66
CA LEU A 501 -9.84 24.27 4.42
C LEU A 501 -10.71 23.42 3.49
N GLY A 502 -10.41 22.13 3.34
CA GLY A 502 -11.22 21.17 2.61
C GLY A 502 -12.63 20.96 3.19
N TYR A 503 -12.84 21.26 4.48
CA TYR A 503 -14.14 21.20 5.15
C TYR A 503 -14.88 22.54 5.23
N ARG A 504 -14.26 23.65 4.79
CA ARG A 504 -14.78 24.99 5.00
C ARG A 504 -16.23 25.16 4.56
N ASP A 505 -16.59 24.71 3.36
CA ASP A 505 -17.95 24.90 2.84
C ASP A 505 -18.96 23.98 3.51
N LYS A 506 -18.55 22.76 3.90
CA LYS A 506 -19.37 21.86 4.71
C LYS A 506 -19.65 22.46 6.09
N LEU A 507 -18.62 23.03 6.74
CA LEU A 507 -18.77 23.69 8.03
C LEU A 507 -19.69 24.91 7.96
N LYS A 508 -19.62 25.72 6.89
CA LYS A 508 -20.59 26.82 6.66
C LYS A 508 -22.02 26.32 6.56
N GLU A 509 -22.25 25.16 5.94
CA GLU A 509 -23.59 24.58 5.82
C GLU A 509 -24.20 24.27 7.20
N PHE A 510 -23.40 23.79 8.16
CA PHE A 510 -23.87 23.52 9.52
C PHE A 510 -24.07 24.80 10.37
N MET A 511 -23.45 25.92 9.97
CA MET A 511 -23.57 27.19 10.68
C MET A 511 -24.85 27.93 10.33
N ARG A 512 -25.37 27.73 9.11
CA ARG A 512 -26.72 28.13 8.70
C ARG A 512 -27.77 27.29 9.45
#